data_AF-A0A8T6RNN3-F1
#
_entry.id   AF-A0A8T6RNN3-F1
#
_cell.length_a   1.000
_cell.length_b   1.000
_cell.length_c   1.000
_cell.angle_alpha   90.00
_cell.angle_beta   90.00
_cell.angle_gamma   90.00
#
_symmetry.space_group_name_H-M   'P 1'
#
loop_
_entity.id
_entity.type
_entity.pdbx_description
1 polymer ?
#
loop_
_entity_poly.entity_id
_entity_poly.type
_entity_poly.pdbx_seq_one_letter_code
_entity_poly.pdbx_strand_id
1 'polypeptide(L)' 'MELVPIITSPLRDIKVTLKECEILLTIDGKKTLNNLINEFELSKFRIYLMLKKFQKKGILKLVRRIRN' A
#
# COMPACT_ATOMS: atom_id res chain seq x y z
N MET A 1 3.85 9.45 13.79
CA MET A 1 2.55 8.94 13.28
C MET A 1 2.79 8.28 11.93
N GLU A 2 2.39 7.03 11.74
CA GLU A 2 2.68 6.27 10.51
C GLU A 2 1.38 5.80 9.85
N LEU A 3 1.39 5.71 8.51
CA LEU A 3 0.28 5.15 7.73
C LEU A 3 0.58 3.69 7.43
N VAL A 4 -0.39 2.82 7.69
CA VAL A 4 -0.34 1.39 7.41
C VAL A 4 -1.41 1.07 6.37
N PRO A 5 -1.04 0.60 5.17
CA PRO A 5 -2.00 0.03 4.24
C PRO A 5 -2.52 -1.32 4.75
N ILE A 6 -3.80 -1.56 4.55
CA ILE A 6 -4.48 -2.83 4.85
C ILE A 6 -5.32 -3.21 3.64
N ILE A 7 -5.12 -4.41 3.09
CA ILE A 7 -5.96 -4.94 2.01
C ILE A 7 -7.36 -5.19 2.54
N THR A 8 -8.37 -4.66 1.86
CA THR A 8 -9.79 -4.77 2.25
C THR A 8 -10.64 -5.54 1.26
N SER A 9 -10.10 -5.84 0.08
CA SER A 9 -10.80 -6.60 -0.96
C SER A 9 -9.88 -7.68 -1.55
N PRO A 10 -10.43 -8.81 -2.04
CA PRO A 10 -9.64 -9.81 -2.73
C PRO A 10 -8.90 -9.21 -3.93
N LEU A 11 -7.65 -9.61 -4.14
CA LEU A 11 -6.81 -9.09 -5.23
C LEU A 11 -7.10 -9.75 -6.60
N ARG A 12 -8.26 -10.39 -6.77
CA ARG A 12 -8.63 -11.10 -8.01
C ARG A 12 -9.05 -10.13 -9.10
N ASP A 13 -8.64 -10.41 -10.33
CA ASP A 13 -9.03 -9.67 -11.55
C ASP A 13 -8.70 -8.17 -11.56
N ILE A 14 -7.74 -7.75 -10.73
CA ILE A 14 -7.31 -6.35 -10.70
C ILE A 14 -6.29 -6.11 -11.81
N LYS A 15 -6.61 -5.18 -12.72
CA LYS A 15 -5.64 -4.69 -13.71
C LYS A 15 -4.60 -3.77 -13.03
N VAL A 16 -3.42 -4.32 -12.78
CA VAL A 16 -2.24 -3.65 -12.21
C VAL A 16 -0.98 -3.98 -13.01
N THR A 17 0.04 -3.13 -12.90
CA THR A 17 1.38 -3.47 -13.39
C THR A 17 2.03 -4.54 -12.50
N LEU A 18 3.10 -5.19 -12.98
CA LEU A 18 3.86 -6.17 -12.19
C LEU A 18 4.34 -5.56 -10.86
N LYS A 19 4.94 -4.36 -10.92
CA LYS A 19 5.44 -3.65 -9.73
C LYS A 19 4.32 -3.23 -8.77
N GLU A 20 3.16 -2.88 -9.30
CA GLU A 20 1.96 -2.62 -8.48
C GLU A 20 1.47 -3.89 -7.77
N CYS A 21 1.51 -5.03 -8.46
CA CYS A 21 1.16 -6.34 -7.89
C CYS A 21 2.11 -6.72 -6.75
N GLU A 22 3.43 -6.60 -6.95
CA GLU A 22 4.44 -6.89 -5.92
C GLU A 22 4.23 -6.05 -4.65
N ILE A 23 3.93 -4.75 -4.81
CA ILE A 23 3.62 -3.87 -3.69
C ILE A 23 2.34 -4.28 -2.98
N LEU A 24 1.29 -4.68 -3.71
CA LEU A 24 0.04 -5.15 -3.11
C LEU A 24 0.23 -6.46 -2.32
N LEU A 25 1.04 -7.39 -2.85
CA LEU A 25 1.34 -8.67 -2.21
C LEU A 25 2.21 -8.53 -0.95
N THR A 26 2.96 -7.44 -0.82
CA THR A 26 3.76 -7.17 0.39
C THR A 26 2.96 -6.53 1.52
N ILE A 27 1.72 -6.08 1.28
CA ILE A 27 0.87 -5.47 2.30
C ILE A 27 0.27 -6.57 3.19
N ASP A 28 0.82 -6.68 4.40
CA ASP A 28 0.43 -7.66 5.43
C ASP A 28 -0.33 -7.03 6.62
N GLY A 29 -0.65 -5.74 6.53
CA GLY A 29 -1.26 -4.97 7.62
C GLY A 29 -0.29 -4.58 8.75
N LYS A 30 1.01 -4.86 8.61
CA LYS A 30 2.07 -4.44 9.54
C LYS A 30 3.03 -3.43 8.90
N LYS A 31 3.38 -3.63 7.63
CA LYS A 31 4.27 -2.73 6.88
C LYS A 31 3.69 -1.32 6.79
N THR A 32 4.48 -0.32 7.13
CA THR A 32 4.13 1.09 7.00
C THR A 32 4.46 1.62 5.62
N LEU A 33 3.96 2.82 5.30
CA LEU A 33 4.38 3.56 4.10
C LEU A 33 5.90 3.66 3.96
N ASN A 34 6.61 3.90 5.07
CA ASN A 34 8.07 4.03 5.06
C ASN A 34 8.76 2.69 4.75
N ASN A 35 8.20 1.56 5.22
CA ASN A 35 8.73 0.25 4.88
C ASN A 35 8.64 0.00 3.36
N LEU A 36 7.50 0.32 2.76
CA LEU A 36 7.31 0.17 1.31
C LEU A 36 8.23 1.11 0.49
N ILE A 37 8.49 2.32 0.98
CA ILE A 37 9.42 3.25 0.32
C ILE A 37 10.84 2.66 0.29
N ASN A 38 11.29 2.13 1.42
CA ASN A 38 12.63 1.55 1.54
C ASN A 38 12.77 0.24 0.76
N GLU A 39 11.74 -0.62 0.79
CA GLU A 39 11.77 -1.94 0.15
C GLU A 39 11.74 -1.88 -1.38
N PHE A 40 10.99 -0.92 -1.94
CA PHE A 40 10.82 -0.81 -3.39
C PHE A 40 11.69 0.29 -4.04
N GLU A 41 12.49 0.99 -3.22
CA GLU A 41 13.33 2.13 -3.60
C GLU A 41 12.57 3.18 -4.42
N LEU A 42 11.30 3.40 -4.07
CA LEU A 42 10.42 4.36 -4.74
C LEU A 42 10.27 5.61 -3.91
N SER A 43 10.12 6.76 -4.58
CA SER A 43 9.85 8.01 -3.88
C SER A 43 8.56 7.93 -3.06
N LYS A 44 8.56 8.62 -1.92
CA LYS A 44 7.39 8.74 -1.03
C LYS A 44 6.12 9.15 -1.78
N PHE A 45 6.27 10.10 -2.72
CA PHE A 45 5.15 10.57 -3.54
C PHE A 45 4.58 9.46 -4.43
N ARG A 46 5.44 8.64 -5.05
CA ARG A 46 5.01 7.58 -5.97
C ARG A 46 4.30 6.44 -5.24
N ILE A 47 4.86 5.97 -4.12
CA ILE A 47 4.18 4.98 -3.26
C ILE A 47 2.84 5.54 -2.78
N TYR A 48 2.81 6.79 -2.31
CA TYR A 48 1.58 7.40 -1.82
C TYR A 48 0.50 7.50 -2.91
N LEU A 49 0.84 7.91 -4.13
CA LEU A 49 -0.09 7.94 -5.25
C LEU A 49 -0.64 6.57 -5.60
N MET A 50 0.21 5.54 -5.61
CA MET A 50 -0.22 4.16 -5.83
C MET A 50 -1.20 3.69 -4.75
N LEU A 51 -0.87 3.87 -3.48
CA LEU A 51 -1.75 3.48 -2.38
C LEU A 51 -3.07 4.25 -2.42
N LYS A 52 -3.05 5.54 -2.78
CA LYS A 52 -4.26 6.34 -2.97
C LYS A 52 -5.10 5.87 -4.15
N LYS A 53 -4.48 5.47 -5.27
CA LYS A 53 -5.17 4.86 -6.41
C LYS A 53 -5.91 3.59 -5.97
N PHE A 54 -5.26 2.71 -5.20
CA PHE A 54 -5.90 1.48 -4.70
C PHE A 54 -6.95 1.74 -3.62
N GLN A 55 -6.75 2.77 -2.79
CA GLN A 55 -7.75 3.20 -1.82
C GLN A 55 -9.04 3.68 -2.52
N LYS A 56 -8.92 4.48 -3.59
CA LYS A 56 -10.08 4.92 -4.38
C LYS A 56 -10.83 3.75 -5.04
N LYS A 57 -10.12 2.67 -5.36
CA LYS A 57 -10.70 1.44 -5.92
C LYS A 57 -11.28 0.49 -4.86
N GLY A 58 -11.21 0.83 -3.56
CA GLY A 58 -11.68 -0.02 -2.47
C GLY A 58 -10.81 -1.27 -2.22
N ILE A 59 -9.61 -1.32 -2.81
CA ILE A 59 -8.71 -2.48 -2.69
C ILE A 59 -8.03 -2.49 -1.32
N LEU A 60 -7.65 -1.30 -0.83
CA LEU A 60 -6.99 -1.13 0.46
C LEU A 60 -7.51 0.09 1.21
N LYS A 61 -7.24 0.14 2.51
CA LYS A 61 -7.41 1.34 3.34
C LYS A 61 -6.07 1.75 3.94
N LEU A 62 -5.85 3.06 4.06
CA LEU A 62 -4.71 3.64 4.78
C LEU A 62 -5.15 3.97 6.21
N VAL A 63 -4.63 3.24 7.18
CA VAL A 63 -4.97 3.42 8.59
C VAL A 63 -3.84 4.17 9.30
N ARG A 64 -4.20 5.10 10.19
CA ARG A 64 -3.24 5.76 11.06
C ARG A 64 -2.86 4.83 12.21
N ARG A 65 -1.57 4.51 12.32
CA ARG A 65 -1.01 3.81 13.48
C ARG A 65 -0.44 4.86 14.44
N ILE A 66 -1.03 4.90 15.63
CA ILE A 66 -0.50 5.64 16.78
C ILE A 66 0.52 4.71 17.44
N ARG A 67 1.77 5.17 17.58
CA ARG A 67 2.74 4.45 18.41
C ARG A 67 2.38 4.77 19.85
N ASN A 68 1.91 3.78 20.61
CA ASN A 68 1.97 3.82 22.06
C ASN A 68 3.42 3.72 22.51
#